data_AF-A0A957FUT5-F1
#
_entry.id   AF-A0A957FUT5-F1
#
_cell.length_a   1.000
_cell.length_b   1.000
_cell.length_c   1.000
_cell.angle_alpha   90.00
_cell.angle_beta   90.00
_cell.angle_gamma   90.00
#
_symmetry.space_group_name_H-M   'P 1'
#
loop_
_entity.id
_entity.type
_entity.pdbx_description
1 polymer ?
#
loop_
_entity_poly.entity_id
_entity_poly.type
_entity_poly.pdbx_seq_one_letter_code
_entity_poly.pdbx_strand_id
1 'polypeptide(L)'
;GGSYALEIIKGYPSLYNDSEVNDWMRGVAREMGGDDVIVNGRFGMGAEDFAYMAQAAPGAMFMLGAKVPGGGNHHTDYFDIDENVFPMGAAVLAETARRFVTGDLA
;
A
#
# COMPACT_ATOMS: atom_id res chain seq x y z
N GLY A 1 -17.95 -47.04 -7.77
CA GLY A 1 -17.27 -45.84 -8.31
C GLY A 1 -18.02 -44.62 -7.83
N GLY A 2 -17.32 -43.53 -7.52
CA GLY A 2 -17.93 -42.27 -7.05
C GLY A 2 -17.70 -41.12 -8.05
N SER A 3 -18.67 -40.22 -8.13
CA SER A 3 -18.59 -38.96 -8.90
C SER A 3 -18.50 -37.76 -7.96
N TYR A 4 -17.83 -36.69 -8.40
CA TYR A 4 -17.72 -35.42 -7.69
C TYR A 4 -17.99 -34.24 -8.64
N ALA A 5 -18.31 -33.08 -8.06
CA ALA A 5 -18.35 -31.79 -8.75
C ALA A 5 -17.45 -30.81 -7.98
N LEU A 6 -16.67 -30.01 -8.71
CA LEU A 6 -15.77 -29.00 -8.16
C LEU A 6 -16.12 -27.64 -8.76
N GLU A 7 -16.29 -26.66 -7.88
CA GLU A 7 -16.42 -25.25 -8.24
C GLU A 7 -15.28 -24.47 -7.58
N ILE A 8 -14.51 -23.73 -8.38
CA ILE A 8 -13.45 -22.84 -7.90
C ILE A 8 -13.90 -21.41 -8.12
N ILE A 9 -14.16 -20.70 -7.02
CA ILE A 9 -14.48 -19.27 -7.04
C ILE A 9 -13.18 -18.51 -6.79
N LYS A 10 -12.76 -17.69 -7.75
CA LYS A 10 -11.55 -16.87 -7.62
C LYS A 10 -11.85 -15.65 -6.74
N GLY A 11 -11.02 -15.44 -5.73
CA GLY A 11 -11.00 -14.20 -4.95
C GLY A 11 -10.25 -13.07 -5.66
N TYR A 12 -9.85 -12.06 -4.92
CA TYR A 12 -9.07 -10.93 -5.45
C TYR A 12 -7.69 -11.40 -5.97
N PRO A 13 -7.19 -10.80 -7.05
CA PRO A 13 -5.81 -11.04 -7.47
C PRO A 13 -4.83 -10.53 -6.42
N SER A 14 -3.59 -11.00 -6.49
CA SER A 14 -2.51 -10.42 -5.68
C SER A 14 -2.28 -8.97 -6.08
N LEU A 15 -2.15 -8.08 -5.10
CA LEU A 15 -1.71 -6.71 -5.33
C LEU A 15 -0.25 -6.73 -5.81
N TYR A 16 -0.02 -6.19 -7.00
CA TYR A 16 1.30 -5.99 -7.57
C TYR A 16 1.53 -4.49 -7.75
N ASN A 17 2.48 -3.94 -7.00
CA ASN A 17 2.90 -2.56 -7.19
C ASN A 17 3.78 -2.50 -8.44
N ASP A 18 3.43 -1.61 -9.37
CA ASP A 18 4.33 -1.23 -10.45
C ASP A 18 5.64 -0.66 -9.85
N SER A 19 6.78 -1.14 -10.35
CA SER A 19 8.09 -0.78 -9.80
C SER A 19 8.39 0.70 -9.94
N GLU A 20 8.03 1.31 -11.07
CA GLU A 20 8.32 2.71 -11.36
C GLU A 20 7.49 3.63 -10.44
N VAL A 21 6.18 3.38 -10.36
CA VAL A 21 5.29 4.16 -9.49
C VAL A 21 5.66 4.01 -8.01
N ASN A 22 6.03 2.79 -7.59
CA ASN A 22 6.51 2.55 -6.24
C ASN A 22 7.82 3.30 -5.94
N ASP A 23 8.74 3.37 -6.89
CA ASP A 23 10.01 4.07 -6.71
C ASP A 23 9.82 5.58 -6.64
N TRP A 24 8.87 6.16 -7.37
CA TRP A 24 8.49 7.57 -7.22
C TRP A 24 8.01 7.90 -5.81
N MET A 25 7.06 7.12 -5.27
CA MET A 25 6.56 7.32 -3.90
C MET A 25 7.67 7.12 -2.86
N ARG A 26 8.55 6.13 -3.06
CA ARG A 26 9.72 5.90 -2.20
C ARG A 26 10.68 7.08 -2.22
N GLY A 27 10.94 7.67 -3.39
CA GLY A 27 11.80 8.86 -3.53
C GLY A 27 11.23 10.04 -2.76
N VAL A 28 9.95 10.35 -2.98
CA VAL A 28 9.25 11.44 -2.28
C VAL A 28 9.26 11.23 -0.76
N ALA A 29 8.97 10.02 -0.30
CA ALA A 29 8.98 9.69 1.13
C ALA A 29 10.38 9.86 1.75
N ARG A 30 11.44 9.42 1.07
CA ARG A 30 12.83 9.61 1.52
C ARG A 30 13.24 11.07 1.58
N GLU A 31 12.86 11.87 0.59
CA GLU A 31 13.16 13.30 0.58
C GLU A 31 12.49 14.04 1.75
N MET A 32 11.27 13.65 2.11
CA MET A 32 10.51 14.28 3.19
C MET A 32 10.92 13.81 4.59
N GLY A 33 11.22 12.52 4.74
CA GLY A 33 11.40 11.89 6.05
C GLY A 33 12.81 11.34 6.33
N GLY A 34 13.69 11.33 5.34
CA GLY A 34 14.98 10.63 5.38
C GLY A 34 14.86 9.14 5.00
N ASP A 35 15.99 8.45 4.88
CA ASP A 35 16.02 7.05 4.41
C ASP A 35 15.35 6.06 5.38
N ASP A 36 15.35 6.37 6.68
CA ASP A 36 14.87 5.49 7.74
C ASP A 36 13.33 5.33 7.76
N VAL A 37 12.59 6.16 7.01
CA VAL A 37 11.12 6.02 6.91
C VAL A 37 10.69 4.86 6.00
N ILE A 38 11.61 4.31 5.21
CA ILE A 38 11.33 3.18 4.32
C ILE A 38 11.60 1.86 5.03
N VAL A 39 10.53 1.16 5.36
CA VAL A 39 10.61 -0.18 5.93
C VAL A 39 10.40 -1.22 4.83
N ASN A 40 11.44 -1.98 4.51
CA ASN A 40 11.34 -3.15 3.63
C ASN A 40 10.92 -4.36 4.46
N GLY A 41 9.61 -4.56 4.60
CA GLY A 41 9.01 -5.68 5.31
C GLY A 41 8.55 -6.80 4.39
N ARG A 42 8.19 -7.94 4.99
CA ARG A 42 7.43 -8.99 4.29
C ARG A 42 6.02 -8.48 4.03
N PHE A 43 5.46 -8.83 2.87
CA PHE A 43 4.05 -8.61 2.59
C PHE A 43 3.17 -9.40 3.57
N GLY A 44 2.03 -8.82 3.94
CA GLY A 44 0.99 -9.50 4.72
C GLY A 44 0.27 -10.57 3.89
N MET A 45 -0.55 -11.38 4.56
CA MET A 45 -1.40 -12.39 3.91
C MET A 45 -2.81 -11.85 3.56
N GLY A 46 -3.06 -10.56 3.79
CA GLY A 46 -4.35 -9.94 3.47
C GLY A 46 -4.56 -9.81 1.96
N ALA A 47 -5.83 -9.81 1.55
CA ALA A 47 -6.24 -9.46 0.19
C ALA A 47 -6.66 -7.98 0.14
N GLU A 48 -6.43 -7.34 -1.00
CA GLU A 48 -6.70 -5.91 -1.22
C GLU A 48 -7.31 -5.73 -2.61
N ASP A 49 -8.45 -5.05 -2.71
CA ASP A 49 -9.17 -4.90 -3.98
C ASP A 49 -8.57 -3.83 -4.90
N PHE A 50 -7.73 -2.94 -4.36
CA PHE A 50 -6.85 -2.06 -5.15
C PHE A 50 -5.99 -2.85 -6.15
N ALA A 51 -5.78 -4.15 -5.94
CA ALA A 51 -5.13 -5.04 -6.91
C ALA A 51 -5.80 -5.00 -8.30
N TYR A 52 -7.12 -4.80 -8.39
CA TYR A 52 -7.78 -4.64 -9.68
C TYR A 52 -7.41 -3.32 -10.37
N MET A 53 -7.25 -2.24 -9.61
CA MET A 53 -6.80 -0.95 -10.15
C MET A 53 -5.36 -1.05 -10.68
N ALA A 54 -4.47 -1.66 -9.90
CA ALA A 54 -3.07 -1.86 -10.28
C ALA A 54 -2.88 -2.82 -11.48
N GLN A 55 -3.87 -3.67 -11.79
CA GLN A 55 -3.89 -4.45 -13.03
C GLN A 55 -4.32 -3.64 -14.25
N ALA A 56 -5.14 -2.61 -14.07
CA ALA A 56 -5.68 -1.80 -15.15
C ALA A 56 -4.70 -0.69 -15.60
N ALA A 57 -3.86 -0.20 -14.69
CA ALA A 57 -2.85 0.83 -14.96
C ALA A 57 -1.66 0.70 -13.99
N PRO A 58 -0.46 1.19 -14.36
CA PRO A 58 0.66 1.31 -13.43
C PRO A 58 0.22 2.04 -12.16
N GLY A 59 0.29 1.35 -11.05
CA GLY A 59 -0.19 1.84 -9.77
C GLY A 59 0.56 1.16 -8.64
N ALA A 60 0.64 1.84 -7.50
CA ALA A 60 1.26 1.29 -6.32
C ALA A 60 0.57 1.82 -5.06
N MET A 61 0.61 0.99 -4.02
CA MET A 61 0.11 1.29 -2.68
C MET A 61 1.22 1.05 -1.66
N PHE A 62 1.27 1.85 -0.61
CA PHE A 62 2.16 1.61 0.52
C PHE A 62 1.38 1.52 1.83
N MET A 63 1.94 0.83 2.81
CA MET A 63 1.41 0.80 4.16
C MET A 63 1.97 1.98 4.94
N LEU A 64 1.08 2.83 5.47
CA LEU A 64 1.48 3.90 6.38
C LEU A 64 1.62 3.32 7.79
N GLY A 65 2.79 3.45 8.39
CA GLY A 65 3.05 2.97 9.75
C GLY A 65 2.30 3.81 10.79
N ALA A 66 1.15 3.36 11.25
CA ALA A 66 0.27 4.11 12.16
C ALA A 66 0.01 3.39 13.51
N LYS A 67 0.91 2.49 13.94
CA LYS A 67 0.68 1.68 15.14
C LYS A 67 0.85 2.49 16.42
N VAL A 68 -0.14 2.47 17.31
CA VAL A 68 -0.03 2.97 18.69
C VAL A 68 0.38 1.85 19.67
N PRO A 69 1.09 2.17 20.77
CA PRO A 69 1.35 1.23 21.84
C PRO A 69 0.04 0.68 22.43
N GLY A 70 -0.10 -0.66 22.46
CA GLY A 70 -1.32 -1.32 22.96
C GLY A 70 -2.46 -1.45 21.94
N GLY A 71 -2.37 -0.80 20.78
CA GLY A 71 -3.35 -0.94 19.70
C GLY A 71 -3.34 -2.33 19.05
N GLY A 72 -4.53 -2.84 18.76
CA GLY A 72 -4.71 -4.11 18.06
C GLY A 72 -4.35 -4.06 16.57
N ASN A 73 -4.40 -5.21 15.92
CA ASN A 73 -4.24 -5.30 14.46
C ASN A 73 -5.54 -4.89 13.74
N HIS A 74 -5.52 -4.77 12.41
CA HIS A 74 -6.74 -4.61 11.63
C HIS A 74 -7.78 -5.69 12.01
N HIS A 75 -9.05 -5.28 12.10
CA HIS A 75 -10.22 -6.12 12.40
C HIS A 75 -10.29 -6.66 13.84
N THR A 76 -9.52 -6.13 14.78
CA THR A 76 -9.75 -6.35 16.22
C THR A 76 -10.66 -5.26 16.80
N ASP A 77 -11.40 -5.57 17.86
CA ASP A 77 -12.32 -4.66 18.57
C ASP A 77 -11.62 -3.54 19.37
N TYR A 78 -10.30 -3.67 19.58
CA TYR A 78 -9.42 -2.66 20.18
C TYR A 78 -8.36 -2.14 19.18
N PHE A 79 -8.66 -2.20 17.88
CA PHE A 79 -7.84 -1.55 16.86
C PHE A 79 -7.79 -0.04 17.09
N ASP A 80 -6.61 0.55 16.93
CA ASP A 80 -6.38 1.98 17.08
C ASP A 80 -5.18 2.43 16.23
N ILE A 81 -5.12 3.74 15.91
CA ILE A 81 -4.14 4.31 14.98
C ILE A 81 -3.55 5.64 15.45
N ASP A 82 -2.29 5.87 15.11
CA ASP A 82 -1.60 7.14 15.36
C ASP A 82 -1.94 8.14 14.25
N GLU A 83 -2.85 9.07 14.50
CA GLU A 83 -3.26 10.07 13.51
C GLU A 83 -2.16 11.09 13.17
N ASN A 84 -1.09 11.17 13.97
CA ASN A 84 0.04 12.08 13.71
C ASN A 84 0.78 11.74 12.40
N VAL A 85 0.59 10.52 11.87
CA VAL A 85 1.22 10.11 10.61
C VAL A 85 0.44 10.55 9.36
N PHE A 86 -0.81 11.00 9.50
CA PHE A 86 -1.64 11.39 8.35
C PHE A 86 -1.04 12.51 7.49
N PRO A 87 -0.44 13.58 8.07
CA PRO A 87 0.19 14.62 7.25
C PRO A 87 1.30 14.06 6.35
N MET A 88 2.13 13.14 6.86
CA MET A 88 3.20 12.52 6.08
C MET A 88 2.63 11.63 4.96
N GLY A 89 1.68 10.75 5.27
CA GLY A 89 1.06 9.88 4.27
C GLY A 89 0.36 10.65 3.15
N ALA A 90 -0.39 11.70 3.52
CA ALA A 90 -1.06 12.58 2.56
C ALA A 90 -0.06 13.38 1.72
N ALA A 91 1.01 13.90 2.32
CA ALA A 91 2.05 14.66 1.62
C ALA A 91 2.77 13.80 0.58
N VAL A 92 3.11 12.54 0.90
CA VAL A 92 3.76 11.63 -0.06
C VAL A 92 2.88 11.39 -1.28
N LEU A 93 1.58 11.09 -1.08
CA LEU A 93 0.65 10.90 -2.19
C LEU A 93 0.47 12.17 -3.01
N ALA A 94 0.25 13.31 -2.36
CA ALA A 94 0.01 14.59 -3.02
C ALA A 94 1.22 15.08 -3.81
N GLU A 95 2.43 15.00 -3.24
CA GLU A 95 3.65 15.43 -3.92
C GLU A 95 4.03 14.48 -5.05
N THR A 96 3.84 13.16 -4.89
CA THR A 96 4.05 12.20 -5.99
C THR A 96 3.11 12.53 -7.16
N ALA A 97 1.82 12.75 -6.88
CA ALA A 97 0.86 13.14 -7.89
C ALA A 97 1.21 14.48 -8.55
N ARG A 98 1.63 15.48 -7.75
CA ARG A 98 2.06 16.79 -8.26
C ARG A 98 3.22 16.63 -9.23
N ARG A 99 4.29 15.93 -8.83
CA ARG A 99 5.46 15.71 -9.69
C ARG A 99 5.12 14.95 -10.96
N PHE A 100 4.23 13.97 -10.89
CA PHE A 100 3.74 13.25 -12.07
C PHE A 100 3.09 14.20 -13.07
N VAL A 101 2.13 15.03 -12.62
CA VAL A 101 1.39 15.91 -13.54
C VAL A 101 2.21 17.12 -14.01
N THR A 102 3.25 17.51 -13.28
CA THR A 102 4.16 18.61 -13.68
C THR A 102 5.38 18.14 -14.47
N GLY A 103 5.64 16.83 -14.55
CA GLY A 103 6.83 16.27 -15.19
C GLY A 103 8.11 16.39 -14.35
N ASP A 104 7.97 16.55 -13.03
CA ASP A 104 9.08 16.66 -12.08
C ASP A 104 9.48 15.31 -11.45
N LEU A 105 9.06 14.19 -12.05
CA LEU A 105 9.53 12.86 -11.65
C LEU A 105 10.89 12.59 -12.28
N ALA A 106 11.84 12.14 -11.45
CA ALA A 106 13.15 11.67 -11.90
C ALA A 106 13.07 10.25 -12.45
#